data_AF-A0A081BKP5-F1
#
_entry.id   AF-A0A081BKP5-F1
#
_cell.length_a   1.000
_cell.length_b   1.000
_cell.length_c   1.000
_cell.angle_alpha   90.00
_cell.angle_beta   90.00
_cell.angle_gamma   90.00
#
_symmetry.space_group_name_H-M   'P 1'
#
loop_
_entity.id
_entity.type
_entity.pdbx_description
1 polymer ?
#
loop_
_entity_poly.entity_id
_entity_poly.type
_entity_poly.pdbx_seq_one_letter_code
_entity_poly.pdbx_strand_id
1 'polypeptide(L)'
;MSSRMMINPDKFASGFANAAQQRDIDESKVVEESKKYLLNYLTAYYLVEDFNEVEQKNFEGPHGPNDELRFEDMSFEQLMERVRKLNKY
;
A
#
# COMPACT_ATOMS: atom_id res chain seq x y z
N MET A 1 5.92 -3.78 -18.06
CA MET A 1 6.55 -5.12 -17.91
C MET A 1 6.61 -5.40 -16.42
N SER A 2 5.69 -6.21 -15.89
CA SER A 2 5.69 -6.55 -14.45
C SER A 2 6.91 -7.43 -14.19
N SER A 3 7.97 -6.84 -13.65
CA SER A 3 9.13 -7.56 -13.15
C SER A 3 8.63 -8.44 -12.01
N ARG A 4 8.29 -9.70 -12.29
CA ARG A 4 7.90 -10.66 -11.26
C ARG A 4 8.98 -10.63 -10.19
N MET A 5 8.60 -10.21 -8.99
CA MET A 5 9.51 -10.18 -7.86
C MET A 5 9.88 -11.63 -7.53
N MET A 6 11.07 -12.04 -7.95
CA MET A 6 11.61 -13.38 -7.65
C MET A 6 12.19 -13.35 -6.24
N ILE A 7 11.46 -13.90 -5.28
CA ILE A 7 11.96 -14.05 -3.91
C ILE A 7 13.06 -15.12 -3.91
N ASN A 8 14.23 -14.80 -3.38
CA ASN A 8 15.27 -15.79 -3.12
C ASN A 8 14.84 -16.65 -1.91
N PRO A 9 14.62 -17.97 -2.10
CA PRO A 9 14.02 -18.81 -1.07
C PRO A 9 14.93 -18.99 0.15
N ASP A 10 16.24 -19.15 -0.05
CA ASP A 10 17.19 -19.34 1.06
C ASP A 10 17.29 -18.09 1.95
N LYS A 11 17.35 -16.91 1.31
CA LYS A 11 17.36 -15.63 2.03
C LYS A 11 16.05 -15.40 2.78
N PHE A 12 14.91 -15.74 2.17
CA PHE A 12 13.61 -15.60 2.80
C PHE A 12 13.48 -16.54 4.01
N ALA A 13 13.80 -17.83 3.85
CA ALA A 13 13.72 -18.81 4.92
C ALA A 13 14.62 -18.45 6.10
N SER A 14 15.85 -18.01 5.82
CA SER A 14 16.81 -17.59 6.86
C SER A 14 16.33 -16.34 7.61
N GLY A 15 15.82 -15.33 6.88
CA GLY A 15 15.27 -14.11 7.48
C GLY A 15 14.03 -14.39 8.34
N PHE A 16 13.15 -15.26 7.85
CA PHE A 16 11.95 -15.70 8.56
C PHE A 16 12.29 -16.41 9.88
N ALA A 17 13.20 -17.39 9.84
CA ALA A 17 13.63 -18.13 11.03
C ALA A 17 14.23 -17.21 12.10
N ASN A 18 15.09 -16.28 11.70
CA ASN A 18 15.69 -15.30 12.62
C ASN A 18 14.63 -14.39 13.25
N ALA A 19 13.65 -13.92 12.47
CA ALA A 19 12.58 -13.07 12.98
C ALA A 19 11.65 -13.81 13.95
N ALA A 20 11.38 -15.09 13.70
CA ALA A 20 10.57 -15.93 14.59
C ALA A 20 11.26 -16.18 15.94
N GLN A 21 12.58 -16.41 15.94
CA GLN A 21 13.37 -16.61 17.16
C GLN A 21 13.46 -15.35 18.04
N GLN A 22 13.45 -14.15 17.45
CA GLN A 22 13.57 -12.89 18.19
C GLN A 22 12.29 -12.48 18.94
N ARG A 23 11.14 -13.05 18.59
CA ARG A 23 9.84 -12.62 19.11
C ARG A 23 9.29 -13.49 20.26
N ASP A 24 10.10 -14.40 20.79
CA ASP A 24 9.71 -15.36 21.84
C ASP A 24 8.37 -16.05 21.51
N ILE A 25 8.20 -16.38 20.22
CA ILE A 25 6.96 -16.98 19.72
C ILE A 25 6.99 -18.46 20.07
N ASP A 26 5.93 -18.91 20.73
CA ASP A 26 5.64 -20.33 20.90
C ASP A 26 5.72 -21.05 19.53
N GLU A 27 6.65 -22.01 19.41
CA GLU A 27 6.90 -22.75 18.17
C GLU A 27 5.62 -23.35 17.57
N SER A 28 4.67 -23.75 18.43
CA SER A 28 3.38 -24.31 18.00
C SER A 28 2.48 -23.29 17.28
N LYS A 29 2.74 -21.99 17.47
CA LYS A 29 1.96 -20.87 16.91
C LYS A 29 2.70 -20.10 15.82
N VAL A 30 3.98 -20.40 15.57
CA VAL A 30 4.81 -19.69 14.58
C VAL A 30 4.13 -19.62 13.21
N VAL A 31 3.53 -20.72 12.75
CA VAL A 31 2.84 -20.78 11.44
C VAL A 31 1.61 -19.87 11.42
N GLU A 32 0.81 -19.88 12.49
CA GLU A 32 -0.43 -19.10 12.57
C GLU A 32 -0.14 -17.60 12.60
N GLU A 33 0.74 -17.17 13.51
CA GLU A 33 1.09 -15.76 13.68
C GLU A 33 1.80 -15.19 12.45
N SER A 34 2.62 -16.01 11.78
CA SER A 34 3.27 -15.62 10.54
C SER A 34 2.29 -15.39 9.40
N LYS A 35 1.25 -16.23 9.29
CA LYS A 35 0.17 -16.04 8.31
C LYS A 35 -0.58 -14.74 8.56
N LYS A 36 -0.92 -14.44 9.82
CA LYS A 36 -1.58 -13.17 10.20
C LYS A 36 -0.73 -11.96 9.83
N TYR A 37 0.57 -12.01 10.15
CA TYR A 37 1.49 -10.92 9.85
C TYR A 37 1.63 -10.70 8.34
N LEU A 38 1.82 -11.78 7.57
CA LEU A 38 1.93 -11.70 6.11
C LEU A 38 0.65 -11.15 5.47
N LEU A 39 -0.52 -11.60 5.92
CA LEU A 39 -1.81 -11.10 5.45
C LEU A 39 -1.94 -9.59 5.69
N ASN A 40 -1.63 -9.12 6.90
CA ASN A 40 -1.68 -7.70 7.24
C ASN A 40 -0.72 -6.88 6.38
N TYR A 41 0.51 -7.37 6.19
CA TYR A 41 1.50 -6.71 5.34
C TYR A 41 1.02 -6.59 3.89
N LEU A 42 0.54 -7.70 3.30
CA LEU A 42 0.06 -7.70 1.92
C LEU A 42 -1.18 -6.82 1.75
N THR A 43 -2.07 -6.81 2.74
CA THR A 43 -3.25 -5.94 2.74
C THR A 43 -2.83 -4.46 2.75
N ALA A 44 -1.92 -4.07 3.65
CA ALA A 44 -1.42 -2.70 3.70
C ALA A 44 -0.69 -2.31 2.40
N TYR A 45 0.15 -3.20 1.87
CA TYR A 45 0.85 -2.99 0.60
C TYR A 45 -0.14 -2.75 -0.54
N TYR A 46 -1.14 -3.61 -0.68
CA TYR A 46 -2.16 -3.49 -1.73
C TYR A 46 -2.95 -2.18 -1.59
N LEU A 47 -3.36 -1.81 -0.39
CA LEU A 47 -4.10 -0.56 -0.14
C LEU A 47 -3.28 0.68 -0.50
N VAL A 48 -1.97 0.66 -0.22
CA VAL A 48 -1.06 1.77 -0.60
C VAL A 48 -0.87 1.84 -2.10
N GLU A 49 -0.67 0.69 -2.78
CA GLU A 49 -0.56 0.67 -4.24
C GLU A 49 -1.85 1.14 -4.91
N ASP A 50 -3.02 0.68 -4.44
CA ASP A 50 -4.33 1.12 -4.94
C ASP A 50 -4.54 2.62 -4.73
N PHE A 51 -4.19 3.13 -3.54
CA PHE A 51 -4.20 4.57 -3.27
C PHE A 51 -3.28 5.33 -4.24
N ASN A 52 -2.03 4.88 -4.40
CA ASN A 52 -1.07 5.53 -5.29
C ASN A 52 -1.53 5.51 -6.74
N GLU A 53 -2.14 4.42 -7.22
CA GLU A 53 -2.71 4.35 -8.56
C GLU A 53 -3.90 5.30 -8.74
N VAL A 54 -4.79 5.40 -7.75
CA VAL A 54 -5.93 6.31 -7.78
C VAL A 54 -5.46 7.76 -7.73
N GLU A 55 -4.47 8.05 -6.89
CA GLU A 55 -3.83 9.36 -6.79
C GLU A 55 -3.20 9.73 -8.14
N GLN A 56 -2.34 8.87 -8.69
CA GLN A 56 -1.70 9.08 -9.99
C GLN A 56 -2.73 9.32 -11.11
N LYS A 57 -3.81 8.54 -11.18
CA LYS A 57 -4.90 8.74 -12.17
C LYS A 57 -5.63 10.07 -12.00
N ASN A 58 -5.79 10.54 -10.76
CA ASN A 58 -6.39 11.85 -10.47
C ASN A 58 -5.44 13.01 -10.81
N PHE A 59 -4.12 12.78 -10.82
CA PHE A 59 -3.11 13.74 -11.26
C PHE A 59 -2.84 13.71 -12.77
N GLU A 60 -3.04 12.57 -13.45
CA GLU A 60 -2.80 12.37 -14.89
C GLU A 60 -4.08 12.46 -15.76
N GLY A 61 -5.22 12.88 -15.19
CA GLY A 61 -6.48 13.10 -15.92
C GLY A 61 -6.37 14.14 -17.05
N PRO A 62 -7.41 14.30 -17.91
CA PRO A 62 -7.35 15.04 -19.19
C PRO A 62 -7.08 16.55 -19.09
N HIS A 63 -6.83 17.06 -17.90
CA HIS A 63 -6.47 18.44 -17.64
C HIS A 63 -4.99 18.47 -17.30
N GLY A 64 -4.17 18.74 -18.32
CA GLY A 64 -2.74 18.96 -18.18
C GLY A 64 -2.41 20.12 -17.22
N PRO A 65 -1.13 20.50 -17.09
CA PRO A 65 -0.53 21.27 -15.99
C PRO A 65 -1.01 22.73 -15.82
N ASN A 66 -2.15 23.13 -16.37
CA ASN A 66 -2.58 24.52 -16.46
C ASN A 66 -3.99 24.83 -15.94
N ASP A 67 -4.75 23.94 -15.28
CA ASP A 67 -6.07 24.41 -14.79
C ASP A 67 -6.72 23.73 -13.57
N GLU A 68 -6.02 22.89 -12.79
CA GLU A 68 -6.54 22.44 -11.50
C GLU A 68 -5.48 22.59 -10.40
N LEU A 69 -5.81 23.33 -9.34
CA LEU A 69 -4.95 23.46 -8.15
C LEU A 69 -4.52 22.06 -7.68
N ARG A 70 -3.23 21.88 -7.35
CA ARG A 70 -2.76 20.64 -6.71
C ARG A 70 -3.43 20.50 -5.36
N PHE A 71 -3.64 19.28 -4.87
CA PHE A 71 -4.30 19.05 -3.57
C PHE A 71 -3.64 19.80 -2.42
N GLU A 72 -2.31 19.94 -2.47
CA GLU A 72 -1.52 20.70 -1.49
C GLU A 72 -1.75 22.22 -1.54
N ASP A 73 -2.24 22.74 -2.68
CA ASP A 73 -2.52 24.15 -2.90
C ASP A 73 -4.01 24.48 -2.69
N MET A 74 -4.87 23.49 -2.41
CA MET A 74 -6.30 23.70 -2.20
C MET A 74 -6.60 24.21 -0.78
N SER A 75 -7.47 25.22 -0.70
CA SER A 75 -8.13 25.52 0.57
C SER A 75 -9.03 24.35 1.00
N PHE A 76 -9.29 24.26 2.31
CA PHE A 76 -10.11 23.21 2.89
C PHE A 76 -11.49 23.06 2.22
N GLU A 77 -12.14 24.17 1.86
CA GLU A 77 -13.42 24.18 1.15
C GLU A 77 -13.32 23.59 -0.26
N GLN A 78 -12.24 23.89 -0.98
CA GLN A 78 -12.00 23.35 -2.32
C GLN A 78 -11.67 21.85 -2.26
N LEU A 79 -10.90 21.43 -1.25
CA LEU A 79 -10.62 20.02 -0.99
C LEU A 79 -11.93 19.27 -0.70
N MET A 80 -12.82 19.85 0.10
CA MET A 80 -14.08 19.19 0.45
C MET A 80 -15.03 19.04 -0.74
N GLU A 81 -15.12 20.06 -1.60
CA GLU A 81 -15.94 19.99 -2.79
C GLU A 81 -15.38 18.98 -3.81
N ARG A 82 -14.06 18.83 -3.92
CA ARG A 82 -13.42 17.84 -4.79
C ARG A 82 -13.63 16.41 -4.29
N VAL A 83 -13.48 16.16 -2.99
CA VAL A 83 -13.75 14.85 -2.36
C VAL A 83 -15.22 14.45 -2.54
N ARG A 84 -16.17 15.39 -2.42
CA ARG A 84 -17.60 15.13 -2.67
C ARG A 84 -17.90 14.71 -4.11
N LYS A 85 -17.16 15.22 -5.10
CA LYS A 85 -17.32 14.86 -6.51
C LYS A 85 -16.74 13.48 -6.83
N LEU A 86 -15.66 13.08 -6.14
CA LEU A 86 -15.04 11.75 -6.30
C LEU A 86 -15.91 10.63 -5.71
N ASN A 87 -16.68 10.91 -4.67
CA ASN A 87 -17.52 9.94 -3.95
C ASN A 87 -18.93 9.74 -4.57
N LYS A 88 -19.15 10.18 -5.83
CA LYS A 88 -20.42 10.06 -6.57
C LYS A 88 -20.44 8.86 -7.54
N TYR A 89 -19.74 7.79 -7.21
CA TYR A 89 -19.85 6.48 -7.86
C TYR A 89 -20.32 5.45 -6.84
#